data_AF-A0AA51DE76-F1
#
_entry.id   AF-A0AA51DE76-F1
#
_cell.length_a   1.000
_cell.length_b   1.000
_cell.length_c   1.000
_cell.angle_alpha   90.00
_cell.angle_beta   90.00
_cell.angle_gamma   90.00
#
_symmetry.space_group_name_H-M   'P 1'
#
loop_
_entity.id
_entity.type
_entity.pdbx_description
1 polymer ?
#
loop_
_entity_poly.entity_id
_entity_poly.type
_entity_poly.pdbx_seq_one_letter_code
_entity_poly.pdbx_strand_id
1 'polypeptide(L)'
;MYQPMPCGMMYNTDALQKSLKLIKEAVSGEREDELFYDYLISVAPTRNEKEIIVSIRDDERKHNKMFRMIYRDLTGMDIEADENIDFEKPVSYLDGIKRALFGELKAVEKYRIIRQGLPTRYYRDMLFEIITDEIKHACKYNYLFTLNKDMKMTRCSNDEDNKGNKDEDDKDNIMSYVVPVVSQIFEDIDISGLERAAKDFKVSSLLISLKNLLGDAANKVEDWEKSEELKFFKNK
;
A
#
# COMPACT_ATOMS: atom_id res chain seq x y z
N MET A 1 -0.47 12.84 -37.82
CA MET A 1 -0.84 14.27 -37.70
C MET A 1 -1.40 14.48 -36.31
N TYR A 2 -0.71 15.27 -35.48
CA TYR A 2 -1.19 15.68 -34.17
C TYR A 2 -2.38 16.61 -34.39
N GLN A 3 -3.58 16.21 -33.97
CA GLN A 3 -4.71 17.12 -33.96
C GLN A 3 -4.56 18.01 -32.73
N PRO A 4 -4.49 19.35 -32.88
CA PRO A 4 -4.44 20.24 -31.72
C PRO A 4 -5.75 20.09 -30.93
N MET A 5 -5.61 19.88 -29.62
CA MET A 5 -6.75 19.70 -28.72
C MET A 5 -7.62 20.97 -28.66
N PRO A 6 -8.95 20.84 -28.55
CA PRO A 6 -9.85 21.98 -28.52
C PRO A 6 -9.58 22.87 -27.31
N CYS A 7 -9.33 24.15 -27.56
CA CYS A 7 -9.24 25.20 -26.56
C CYS A 7 -10.61 25.34 -25.85
N GLY A 8 -10.72 24.87 -24.60
CA GLY A 8 -11.97 25.03 -23.83
C GLY A 8 -12.21 24.13 -22.62
N MET A 9 -11.35 23.15 -22.31
CA MET A 9 -11.41 22.47 -21.01
C MET A 9 -10.49 23.20 -20.04
N MET A 10 -11.06 24.07 -19.18
CA MET A 10 -10.32 24.62 -18.04
C MET A 10 -10.00 23.47 -17.09
N TYR A 11 -8.85 22.82 -17.29
CA TYR A 11 -8.29 21.94 -16.29
C TYR A 11 -8.04 22.76 -15.02
N ASN A 12 -8.28 22.16 -13.86
CA ASN A 12 -7.86 22.78 -12.61
C ASN A 12 -6.32 22.82 -12.60
N THR A 13 -5.77 23.95 -13.03
CA THR A 13 -4.32 24.16 -13.18
C THR A 13 -3.59 23.90 -11.87
N ASP A 14 -4.21 24.23 -10.73
CA ASP A 14 -3.62 24.01 -9.41
C ASP A 14 -3.54 22.51 -9.08
N ALA A 15 -4.58 21.74 -9.41
CA ALA A 15 -4.58 20.29 -9.22
C ALA A 15 -3.54 19.60 -10.10
N LEU A 16 -3.37 20.05 -11.35
CA LEU A 16 -2.34 19.54 -12.26
C LEU A 16 -0.94 19.88 -11.76
N GLN A 17 -0.69 21.13 -11.33
CA GLN A 17 0.60 21.52 -10.78
C GLN A 17 0.96 20.73 -9.51
N LYS A 18 -0.01 20.53 -8.61
CA LYS A 18 0.16 19.67 -7.43
C LYS A 18 0.52 18.24 -7.85
N SER A 19 -0.17 17.70 -8.84
CA SER A 19 0.09 16.34 -9.36
C SER A 19 1.50 16.22 -9.92
N LEU A 20 1.96 17.20 -10.71
CA LEU A 20 3.32 17.21 -11.26
C LEU A 20 4.39 17.26 -10.17
N LYS A 21 4.16 18.02 -9.08
CA LYS A 21 5.07 18.04 -7.92
C LYS A 21 5.14 16.66 -7.24
N LEU A 22 3.98 16.06 -6.98
CA LEU A 22 3.89 14.73 -6.36
C LEU A 22 4.49 13.62 -7.24
N ILE A 23 4.39 13.74 -8.58
CA ILE A 23 5.07 12.82 -9.50
C ILE A 23 6.58 12.93 -9.36
N LYS A 24 7.15 14.14 -9.26
CA LYS A 24 8.58 14.31 -8.98
C LYS A 24 8.96 13.62 -7.67
N GLU A 25 8.21 13.88 -6.60
CA GLU A 25 8.44 13.26 -5.30
C GLU A 25 8.30 11.74 -5.30
N ALA A 26 7.49 11.16 -6.20
CA ALA A 26 7.34 9.71 -6.35
C ALA A 26 8.51 9.07 -7.13
N VAL A 27 9.17 9.85 -8.00
CA VAL A 27 10.36 9.40 -8.74
C VAL A 27 11.64 9.65 -7.95
N SER A 28 11.65 10.68 -7.11
CA SER A 28 12.72 10.93 -6.14
C SER A 28 12.74 9.81 -5.09
N GLY A 29 13.92 9.23 -4.84
CA GLY A 29 14.07 8.13 -3.90
C GLY A 29 14.42 6.77 -4.52
N GLU A 30 14.47 6.64 -5.85
CA GLU A 30 14.80 5.38 -6.54
C GLU A 30 16.05 4.69 -5.97
N ARG A 31 17.10 5.47 -5.68
CA ARG A 31 18.34 4.89 -5.14
C ARG A 31 18.16 4.32 -3.73
N GLU A 32 17.35 4.97 -2.89
CA GLU A 32 16.98 4.47 -1.56
C GLU A 32 16.15 3.19 -1.69
N ASP A 33 15.17 3.20 -2.59
CA ASP A 33 14.26 2.07 -2.82
C ASP A 33 15.03 0.85 -3.31
N GLU A 34 15.97 1.01 -4.25
CA GLU A 34 16.81 -0.10 -4.71
C GLU A 34 17.63 -0.72 -3.58
N LEU A 35 18.25 0.12 -2.74
CA LEU A 35 19.01 -0.35 -1.57
C LEU A 35 18.10 -1.05 -0.54
N PHE A 36 16.88 -0.53 -0.35
CA PHE A 36 15.89 -1.09 0.54
C PHE A 36 15.41 -2.47 0.06
N TYR A 37 15.10 -2.61 -1.23
CA TYR A 37 14.73 -3.89 -1.83
C TYR A 37 15.87 -4.91 -1.76
N ASP A 38 17.09 -4.51 -2.12
CA ASP A 38 18.26 -5.38 -2.03
C ASP A 38 18.47 -5.88 -0.60
N TYR A 39 18.32 -4.99 0.39
CA TYR A 39 18.34 -5.36 1.80
C TYR A 39 17.25 -6.39 2.12
N LEU A 40 15.97 -6.09 1.86
CA LEU A 40 14.86 -6.98 2.19
C LEU A 40 15.01 -8.37 1.55
N ILE A 41 15.41 -8.42 0.27
CA ILE A 41 15.66 -9.69 -0.45
C ILE A 41 16.82 -10.46 0.19
N SER A 42 17.88 -9.77 0.62
CA SER A 42 19.04 -10.42 1.24
C SER A 42 18.69 -11.10 2.57
N VAL A 43 17.82 -10.48 3.37
CA VAL A 43 17.47 -10.97 4.72
C VAL A 43 16.18 -11.78 4.78
N ALA A 44 15.39 -11.86 3.70
CA ALA A 44 14.17 -12.66 3.69
C ALA A 44 14.48 -14.15 3.95
N PRO A 45 13.74 -14.83 4.84
CA PRO A 45 14.13 -16.13 5.39
C PRO A 45 13.88 -17.29 4.43
N THR A 46 12.94 -17.17 3.49
CA THR A 46 12.60 -18.23 2.54
C THR A 46 12.69 -17.75 1.09
N ARG A 47 12.86 -18.70 0.15
CA ARG A 47 12.90 -18.41 -1.29
C ARG A 47 11.59 -17.77 -1.77
N ASN A 48 10.44 -18.26 -1.30
CA ASN A 48 9.14 -17.74 -1.70
C ASN A 48 8.98 -16.27 -1.29
N GLU A 49 9.44 -15.89 -0.10
CA GLU A 49 9.39 -14.49 0.35
C GLU A 49 10.30 -13.60 -0.50
N LYS A 50 11.49 -14.08 -0.86
CA LYS A 50 12.37 -13.36 -1.81
C LYS A 50 11.68 -13.14 -3.14
N GLU A 51 11.03 -14.16 -3.68
CA GLU A 51 10.30 -14.07 -4.96
C GLU A 51 9.14 -13.07 -4.89
N ILE A 52 8.41 -13.01 -3.76
CA ILE A 52 7.37 -12.00 -3.53
C ILE A 52 7.97 -10.59 -3.57
N ILE A 53 9.05 -10.34 -2.82
CA ILE A 53 9.68 -9.01 -2.73
C ILE A 53 10.29 -8.60 -4.08
N VAL A 54 10.91 -9.54 -4.81
CA VAL A 54 11.41 -9.32 -6.17
C VAL A 54 10.27 -8.90 -7.11
N SER A 55 9.10 -9.56 -7.02
CA SER A 55 7.96 -9.21 -7.87
C SER A 55 7.44 -7.79 -7.61
N ILE A 56 7.48 -7.33 -6.35
CA ILE A 56 7.08 -5.96 -5.99
C ILE A 56 8.09 -4.96 -6.56
N ARG A 57 9.39 -5.18 -6.33
CA ARG A 57 10.46 -4.33 -6.89
C ARG A 57 10.38 -4.17 -8.40
N ASP A 58 10.05 -5.25 -9.11
CA ASP A 58 9.96 -5.21 -10.56
C ASP A 58 8.71 -4.42 -11.05
N ASP A 59 7.61 -4.46 -10.29
CA ASP A 59 6.44 -3.59 -10.49
C ASP A 59 6.80 -2.12 -10.20
N GLU A 60 7.52 -1.81 -9.12
CA GLU A 60 7.98 -0.44 -8.79
C GLU A 60 8.86 0.17 -9.89
N ARG A 61 9.79 -0.62 -10.44
CA ARG A 61 10.64 -0.19 -11.57
C ARG A 61 9.81 0.17 -12.81
N LYS A 62 8.68 -0.50 -13.00
CA LYS A 62 7.74 -0.17 -14.07
C LYS A 62 6.97 1.10 -13.72
N HIS A 63 6.49 1.25 -12.49
CA HIS A 63 5.78 2.46 -12.04
C HIS A 63 6.65 3.71 -12.18
N ASN A 64 7.93 3.63 -11.81
CA ASN A 64 8.86 4.74 -11.99
C ASN A 64 8.95 5.20 -13.46
N LYS A 65 9.10 4.25 -14.39
CA LYS A 65 9.09 4.54 -15.84
C LYS A 65 7.78 5.19 -16.28
N MET A 66 6.65 4.72 -15.75
CA MET A 66 5.33 5.29 -16.03
C MET A 66 5.24 6.74 -15.52
N PHE A 67 5.68 7.01 -14.29
CA PHE A 67 5.71 8.37 -13.73
C PHE A 67 6.60 9.32 -14.53
N ARG A 68 7.80 8.89 -14.90
CA ARG A 68 8.72 9.67 -15.75
C ARG A 68 8.09 9.98 -17.12
N MET A 69 7.43 9.00 -17.73
CA MET A 69 6.73 9.19 -19.00
C MET A 69 5.57 10.20 -18.87
N ILE A 70 4.71 10.04 -17.86
CA ILE A 70 3.60 10.98 -17.60
C ILE A 70 4.15 12.41 -17.40
N TYR A 71 5.20 12.56 -16.59
CA TYR A 71 5.81 13.85 -16.33
C TYR A 71 6.35 14.50 -17.61
N ARG A 72 7.13 13.74 -18.39
CA ARG A 72 7.73 14.20 -19.64
C ARG A 72 6.66 14.57 -20.67
N ASP A 73 5.63 13.76 -20.84
CA ASP A 73 4.58 14.02 -21.82
C ASP A 73 3.78 15.28 -21.49
N LEU A 74 3.63 15.61 -20.20
CA LEU A 74 2.88 16.78 -19.74
C LEU A 74 3.71 18.07 -19.67
N THR A 75 5.03 17.96 -19.50
CA THR A 75 5.91 19.13 -19.26
C THR A 75 6.95 19.37 -20.34
N GLY A 76 7.25 18.34 -21.15
CA GLY A 76 8.39 18.33 -22.08
C GLY A 76 9.75 18.17 -21.40
N MET A 77 9.80 17.97 -20.08
CA MET A 77 11.04 17.89 -19.29
C MET A 77 11.22 16.50 -18.70
N ASP A 78 12.46 16.04 -18.60
CA ASP A 78 12.80 14.82 -17.85
C ASP A 78 12.99 15.14 -16.34
N ILE A 79 12.79 14.15 -15.48
CA ILE A 79 13.09 14.24 -14.04
C ILE A 79 14.53 13.79 -13.83
N GLU A 80 15.37 14.64 -13.25
CA GLU A 80 16.74 14.25 -12.88
C GLU A 80 16.71 13.31 -11.66
N ALA A 81 17.58 12.30 -11.69
CA ALA A 81 17.76 11.41 -10.54
C ALA A 81 18.56 12.15 -9.47
N ASP A 82 18.16 12.01 -8.21
CA ASP A 82 18.98 12.44 -7.09
C ASP A 82 19.88 11.26 -6.68
N GLU A 83 21.20 11.45 -6.77
CA GLU A 83 22.18 10.41 -6.53
C GLU A 83 22.70 10.38 -5.09
N ASN A 84 22.44 11.43 -4.30
CA ASN A 84 22.95 11.55 -2.94
C ASN A 84 21.89 11.14 -1.92
N ILE A 85 21.91 9.88 -1.49
CA ILE A 85 21.00 9.40 -0.44
C ILE A 85 21.76 8.59 0.62
N ASP A 86 21.54 8.96 1.88
CA ASP A 86 21.92 8.17 3.04
C ASP A 86 20.84 7.10 3.31
N PHE A 87 21.14 5.85 2.98
CA PHE A 87 20.23 4.73 3.23
C PHE A 87 20.35 4.20 4.67
N GLU A 88 19.27 4.32 5.44
CA GLU A 88 19.16 3.72 6.77
C GLU A 88 18.49 2.34 6.71
N LYS A 89 19.24 1.32 7.11
CA LYS A 89 18.75 -0.06 7.16
C LYS A 89 17.71 -0.24 8.27
N PRO A 90 16.60 -0.95 8.00
CA PRO A 90 15.67 -1.37 9.04
C PRO A 90 16.33 -2.22 10.12
N VAL A 91 15.91 -2.05 11.37
CA VAL A 91 16.40 -2.78 12.54
C VAL A 91 16.24 -4.30 12.40
N SER A 92 15.16 -4.74 11.76
CA SER A 92 14.91 -6.15 11.46
C SER A 92 14.17 -6.33 10.15
N TYR A 93 14.11 -7.57 9.65
CA TYR A 93 13.30 -7.92 8.48
C TYR A 93 11.82 -7.56 8.69
N LEU A 94 11.24 -7.89 9.85
CA LEU A 94 9.84 -7.56 10.17
C LEU A 94 9.59 -6.05 10.23
N ASP A 95 10.53 -5.26 10.75
CA ASP A 95 10.43 -3.79 10.73
C ASP A 95 10.51 -3.25 9.30
N GLY A 96 11.35 -3.86 8.46
CA GLY A 96 11.42 -3.57 7.03
C GLY A 96 10.10 -3.87 6.32
N ILE A 97 9.49 -5.03 6.55
CA ILE A 97 8.17 -5.38 6.00
C ILE A 97 7.09 -4.41 6.49
N LYS A 98 7.10 -4.03 7.77
CA LYS A 98 6.16 -3.04 8.33
C LYS A 98 6.36 -1.67 7.68
N ARG A 99 7.60 -1.21 7.53
CA ARG A 99 7.94 0.05 6.83
C ARG A 99 7.42 0.03 5.39
N ALA A 100 7.66 -1.07 4.66
CA ALA A 100 7.20 -1.23 3.27
C ALA A 100 5.67 -1.19 3.17
N LEU A 101 4.96 -1.97 4.00
CA LEU A 101 3.50 -2.00 4.05
C LEU A 101 2.88 -0.60 4.20
N PHE A 102 3.35 0.19 5.16
CA PHE A 102 2.84 1.55 5.37
C PHE A 102 3.34 2.54 4.30
N GLY A 103 4.47 2.25 3.64
CA GLY A 103 4.91 2.94 2.44
C GLY A 103 3.88 2.82 1.32
N GLU A 104 3.42 1.59 1.03
CA GLU A 104 2.45 1.34 -0.04
C GLU A 104 1.10 2.00 0.22
N LEU A 105 0.62 1.97 1.47
CA LEU A 105 -0.63 2.65 1.82
C LEU A 105 -0.53 4.18 1.63
N LYS A 106 0.60 4.78 1.99
CA LYS A 106 0.86 6.21 1.74
C LYS A 106 1.00 6.50 0.24
N ALA A 107 1.55 5.58 -0.53
CA ALA A 107 1.64 5.68 -1.98
C ALA A 107 0.23 5.70 -2.61
N VAL A 108 -0.69 4.84 -2.18
CA VAL A 108 -2.10 4.85 -2.60
C VAL A 108 -2.73 6.22 -2.36
N GLU A 109 -2.62 6.77 -1.15
CA GLU A 109 -3.15 8.10 -0.82
C GLU A 109 -2.57 9.20 -1.73
N LYS A 110 -1.24 9.21 -1.88
CA LYS A 110 -0.52 10.16 -2.72
C LYS A 110 -0.98 10.06 -4.18
N TYR A 111 -1.05 8.86 -4.73
CA TYR A 111 -1.33 8.63 -6.15
C TYR A 111 -2.78 8.89 -6.50
N ARG A 112 -3.72 8.72 -5.56
CA ARG A 112 -5.11 9.17 -5.74
C ARG A 112 -5.19 10.68 -5.96
N ILE A 113 -4.38 11.47 -5.26
CA ILE A 113 -4.29 12.93 -5.45
C ILE A 113 -3.72 13.26 -6.84
N ILE A 114 -2.64 12.59 -7.24
CA ILE A 114 -2.05 12.77 -8.57
C ILE A 114 -3.10 12.47 -9.65
N ARG A 115 -3.83 11.36 -9.53
CA ARG A 115 -4.84 10.93 -10.52
C ARG A 115 -5.94 11.97 -10.71
N GLN A 116 -6.32 12.69 -9.67
CA GLN A 116 -7.36 13.73 -9.73
C GLN A 116 -6.93 14.93 -10.59
N GLY A 117 -5.63 15.26 -10.64
CA GLY A 117 -5.13 16.41 -11.42
C GLY A 117 -4.70 16.07 -12.85
N LEU A 118 -4.69 14.79 -13.25
CA LEU A 118 -4.26 14.40 -14.60
C LEU A 118 -5.31 14.75 -15.68
N PRO A 119 -4.89 15.31 -16.84
CA PRO A 119 -5.81 15.94 -17.78
C PRO A 119 -6.55 14.98 -18.72
N THR A 120 -6.09 13.74 -18.88
CA THR A 120 -6.66 12.79 -19.83
C THR A 120 -6.95 11.45 -19.17
N ARG A 121 -7.93 10.74 -19.73
CA ARG A 121 -8.23 9.36 -19.31
C ARG A 121 -7.01 8.45 -19.45
N TYR A 122 -6.21 8.63 -20.52
CA TYR A 122 -5.00 7.85 -20.75
C TYR A 122 -4.06 7.85 -19.54
N TYR A 123 -3.67 9.04 -19.04
CA TYR A 123 -2.81 9.12 -17.86
C TYR A 123 -3.52 8.68 -16.57
N ARG A 124 -4.83 8.91 -16.46
CA ARG A 124 -5.62 8.48 -15.29
C ARG A 124 -5.79 6.96 -15.21
N ASP A 125 -5.79 6.25 -16.33
CA ASP A 125 -5.88 4.80 -16.41
C ASP A 125 -4.49 4.18 -16.11
N MET A 126 -3.41 4.79 -16.60
CA MET A 126 -2.05 4.44 -16.17
C MET A 126 -1.86 4.60 -14.65
N LEU A 127 -2.32 5.70 -14.07
CA LEU A 127 -2.19 5.88 -12.62
C LEU A 127 -3.11 4.96 -11.82
N PHE A 128 -4.25 4.57 -12.40
CA PHE A 128 -5.12 3.58 -11.79
C PHE A 128 -4.42 2.23 -11.68
N GLU A 129 -3.70 1.81 -12.73
CA GLU A 129 -2.86 0.60 -12.70
C GLU A 129 -1.84 0.64 -11.56
N ILE A 130 -1.07 1.73 -11.43
CA ILE A 130 -0.10 1.93 -10.33
C ILE A 130 -0.79 1.80 -8.97
N ILE A 131 -1.89 2.52 -8.75
CA ILE A 131 -2.65 2.47 -7.48
C ILE A 131 -3.10 1.05 -7.14
N THR A 132 -3.59 0.29 -8.13
CA THR A 132 -4.03 -1.09 -7.88
C THR A 132 -2.88 -2.03 -7.58
N ASP A 133 -1.71 -1.78 -8.17
CA ASP A 133 -0.49 -2.52 -7.84
C ASP A 133 -0.03 -2.20 -6.40
N GLU A 134 -0.10 -0.95 -5.93
CA GLU A 134 0.25 -0.63 -4.54
C GLU A 134 -0.65 -1.30 -3.50
N ILE A 135 -1.95 -1.39 -3.80
CA ILE A 135 -2.89 -2.15 -2.95
C ILE A 135 -2.47 -3.63 -2.92
N LYS A 136 -2.13 -4.20 -4.08
CA LYS A 136 -1.63 -5.57 -4.20
C LYS A 136 -0.31 -5.74 -3.43
N HIS A 137 0.59 -4.76 -3.45
CA HIS A 137 1.85 -4.75 -2.70
C HIS A 137 1.60 -4.72 -1.20
N ALA A 138 0.72 -3.84 -0.71
CA ALA A 138 0.31 -3.80 0.68
C ALA A 138 -0.26 -5.15 1.15
N CYS A 139 -1.10 -5.81 0.33
CA CYS A 139 -1.60 -7.15 0.65
C CYS A 139 -0.47 -8.19 0.75
N LYS A 140 0.51 -8.17 -0.17
CA LYS A 140 1.68 -9.06 -0.14
C LYS A 140 2.52 -8.82 1.13
N TYR A 141 2.81 -7.57 1.49
CA TYR A 141 3.57 -7.26 2.70
C TYR A 141 2.83 -7.64 3.97
N ASN A 142 1.51 -7.45 4.03
CA ASN A 142 0.72 -7.91 5.17
C ASN A 142 0.80 -9.44 5.33
N TYR A 143 0.74 -10.19 4.23
CA TYR A 143 0.97 -11.64 4.26
C TYR A 143 2.36 -12.01 4.80
N LEU A 144 3.42 -11.35 4.30
CA LEU A 144 4.79 -11.55 4.78
C LEU A 144 4.93 -11.24 6.27
N PHE A 145 4.28 -10.17 6.74
CA PHE A 145 4.30 -9.74 8.13
C PHE A 145 3.65 -10.79 9.04
N THR A 146 2.43 -11.25 8.71
CA THR A 146 1.72 -12.28 9.48
C THR A 146 2.51 -13.59 9.53
N LEU A 147 3.00 -14.06 8.37
CA LEU A 147 3.78 -15.28 8.27
C LEU A 147 5.00 -15.28 9.21
N ASN A 148 5.68 -14.14 9.32
CA ASN A 148 6.89 -14.01 10.14
C ASN A 148 6.63 -13.65 11.61
N LYS A 149 5.47 -13.06 11.93
CA LYS A 149 5.04 -12.83 13.32
C LYS A 149 4.70 -14.15 14.01
N ASP A 150 3.98 -15.04 13.33
CA ASP A 150 3.57 -16.34 13.89
C ASP A 150 4.77 -17.30 14.08
N MET A 151 5.79 -17.21 13.22
CA MET A 151 7.04 -17.97 13.37
C MET A 151 7.90 -17.53 14.57
N LYS A 152 7.80 -16.27 15.02
CA LYS A 152 8.46 -15.83 16.26
C LYS A 152 7.79 -16.43 17.49
N MET A 153 6.46 -16.60 17.47
CA MET A 153 5.73 -17.23 18.57
C MET A 153 6.05 -18.72 18.73
N THR A 154 6.25 -19.45 17.64
CA THR A 154 6.56 -20.89 17.70
C THR A 154 8.01 -21.18 18.08
N ARG A 155 8.95 -20.26 17.84
CA ARG A 155 10.36 -20.42 18.23
C ARG A 155 10.65 -20.18 19.71
N CYS A 156 9.76 -19.51 20.44
CA CYS A 156 9.92 -19.26 21.88
C CYS A 156 9.22 -20.29 22.78
N SER A 157 8.66 -21.38 22.24
CA SER A 157 7.91 -22.39 23.00
C SER A 157 8.71 -23.68 23.31
N ASN A 158 10.02 -23.70 23.06
CA ASN A 158 10.86 -24.89 23.32
C ASN A 158 11.79 -24.75 24.53
N ASP A 159 11.66 -23.68 25.33
CA ASP A 159 12.35 -23.56 26.62
C ASP A 159 11.30 -23.48 27.73
N GLU A 160 11.13 -24.56 28.50
CA GLU A 160 10.42 -24.53 29.78
C GLU A 160 11.26 -23.76 30.80
N ASP A 161 10.78 -22.60 31.27
CA ASP A 161 10.57 -22.33 32.70
C ASP A 161 10.07 -20.90 32.99
N ASN A 162 8.83 -20.86 33.51
CA ASN A 162 8.18 -19.92 34.43
C ASN A 162 8.89 -18.58 34.83
N LYS A 163 8.33 -17.43 34.41
CA LYS A 163 7.85 -16.33 35.30
C LYS A 163 7.28 -15.10 34.57
N GLY A 164 6.08 -14.71 34.98
CA GLY A 164 5.71 -13.30 35.17
C GLY A 164 4.98 -12.59 34.03
N ASN A 165 3.74 -12.17 34.31
CA ASN A 165 2.95 -11.16 33.59
C ASN A 165 3.81 -10.05 32.97
N LYS A 166 3.57 -9.76 31.68
CA LYS A 166 3.27 -8.40 31.19
C LYS A 166 2.91 -8.40 29.70
N ASP A 167 1.96 -7.52 29.42
CA ASP A 167 1.63 -6.89 28.13
C ASP A 167 0.66 -7.65 27.21
N GLU A 168 -0.61 -7.55 27.63
CA GLU A 168 -1.84 -7.81 26.89
C GLU A 168 -2.14 -6.73 25.82
N ASP A 169 -1.12 -6.06 25.26
CA ASP A 169 -1.29 -4.72 24.65
C ASP A 169 -0.82 -4.59 23.18
N ASP A 170 -0.65 -5.69 22.44
CA ASP A 170 -0.07 -5.59 21.08
C ASP A 170 -0.74 -6.47 19.99
N LYS A 171 -1.95 -6.95 20.28
CA LYS A 171 -2.79 -7.64 19.27
C LYS A 171 -3.66 -6.68 18.45
N ASP A 172 -3.86 -5.45 18.93
CA ASP A 172 -4.85 -4.52 18.37
C ASP A 172 -4.26 -3.34 17.58
N ASN A 173 -2.95 -3.29 17.34
CA ASN A 173 -2.30 -2.08 16.80
C ASN A 173 -2.05 -2.09 15.27
N ILE A 174 -2.36 -3.17 14.54
CA ILE A 174 -2.22 -3.19 13.07
C ILE A 174 -3.59 -3.31 12.41
N MET A 175 -4.47 -4.18 12.90
CA MET A 175 -5.83 -4.27 12.37
C MET A 175 -6.63 -2.99 12.61
N SER A 176 -6.36 -2.25 13.69
CA SER A 176 -6.93 -0.91 13.93
C SER A 176 -6.48 0.15 12.93
N TYR A 177 -5.39 -0.05 12.19
CA TYR A 177 -4.93 0.87 11.13
C TYR A 177 -5.32 0.36 9.74
N VAL A 178 -5.19 -0.95 9.52
CA VAL A 178 -5.50 -1.57 8.22
C VAL A 178 -7.00 -1.54 7.96
N VAL A 179 -7.85 -1.86 8.93
CA VAL A 179 -9.31 -1.92 8.72
C VAL A 179 -9.88 -0.54 8.36
N PRO A 180 -9.57 0.57 9.06
CA PRO A 180 -10.08 1.88 8.67
C PRO A 180 -9.52 2.40 7.35
N VAL A 181 -8.24 2.19 7.06
CA VAL A 181 -7.62 2.63 5.78
C VAL A 181 -8.25 1.86 4.62
N VAL A 182 -8.41 0.54 4.75
CA VAL A 182 -9.06 -0.29 3.75
C VAL A 182 -10.54 0.10 3.58
N SER A 183 -11.27 0.31 4.68
CA SER A 183 -12.67 0.77 4.63
C SER A 183 -12.83 2.16 4.00
N GLN A 184 -11.95 3.10 4.32
CA GLN A 184 -11.97 4.45 3.75
C GLN A 184 -11.57 4.45 2.27
N ILE A 185 -10.63 3.59 1.87
CA ILE A 185 -10.32 3.30 0.46
C ILE A 185 -11.56 2.73 -0.25
N PHE A 186 -12.35 1.88 0.41
CA PHE A 186 -13.59 1.33 -0.16
C PHE A 186 -14.73 2.34 -0.28
N GLU A 187 -14.87 3.28 0.65
CA GLU A 187 -15.88 4.36 0.58
C GLU A 187 -15.57 5.38 -0.53
N ASP A 188 -14.28 5.65 -0.75
CA ASP A 188 -13.78 6.62 -1.71
C ASP A 188 -13.63 6.09 -3.15
N ILE A 189 -13.59 4.78 -3.29
CA ILE A 189 -13.62 4.10 -4.58
C ILE A 189 -15.09 3.96 -4.97
N ASP A 190 -15.50 4.52 -6.11
CA ASP A 190 -16.77 4.17 -6.74
C ASP A 190 -16.74 2.68 -7.11
N ILE A 191 -17.16 1.83 -6.16
CA ILE A 191 -17.19 0.37 -6.25
C ILE A 191 -17.98 -0.06 -7.50
N SER A 192 -18.92 0.74 -7.99
CA SER A 192 -19.66 0.46 -9.22
C SER A 192 -18.79 0.54 -10.49
N GLY A 193 -17.70 1.31 -10.45
CA GLY A 193 -16.67 1.33 -11.48
C GLY A 193 -15.71 0.14 -11.38
N LEU A 194 -15.38 -0.25 -10.14
CA LEU A 194 -14.50 -1.39 -9.86
C LEU A 194 -15.18 -2.74 -10.18
N GLU A 195 -16.49 -2.89 -9.93
CA GLU A 195 -17.26 -4.08 -10.32
C GLU A 195 -17.33 -4.27 -11.84
N ARG A 196 -17.38 -3.16 -12.59
CA ARG A 196 -17.31 -3.19 -14.06
C ARG A 196 -15.94 -3.59 -14.56
N ALA A 197 -14.85 -3.10 -13.94
CA ALA A 197 -13.48 -3.49 -14.28
C ALA A 197 -13.12 -4.91 -13.80
N ALA A 198 -13.64 -5.34 -12.66
CA ALA A 198 -13.35 -6.64 -12.04
C ALA A 198 -14.02 -7.82 -12.75
N LYS A 199 -15.07 -7.57 -13.55
CA LYS A 199 -15.71 -8.59 -14.41
C LYS A 199 -14.77 -9.12 -15.49
N ASP A 200 -13.76 -8.34 -15.90
CA ASP A 200 -12.88 -8.70 -17.01
C ASP A 200 -11.55 -9.36 -16.59
N PHE A 201 -11.17 -9.33 -15.30
CA PHE A 201 -9.79 -9.69 -14.89
C PHE A 201 -9.63 -10.82 -13.85
N LYS A 202 -10.67 -11.59 -13.49
CA LYS A 202 -10.57 -12.69 -12.48
C LYS A 202 -10.02 -12.27 -11.10
N VAL A 203 -10.06 -10.98 -10.74
CA VAL A 203 -9.68 -10.45 -9.41
C VAL A 203 -10.81 -10.63 -8.37
N SER A 204 -11.98 -11.12 -8.81
CA SER A 204 -13.17 -11.16 -7.96
C SER A 204 -13.03 -12.06 -6.73
N SER A 205 -12.30 -13.17 -6.79
CA SER A 205 -12.20 -14.07 -5.63
C SER A 205 -11.45 -13.43 -4.47
N LEU A 206 -10.38 -12.67 -4.73
CA LEU A 206 -9.61 -12.02 -3.67
C LEU A 206 -10.37 -10.85 -3.06
N LEU A 207 -11.05 -10.04 -3.88
CA LEU A 207 -11.88 -8.93 -3.40
C LEU A 207 -13.13 -9.42 -2.65
N ILE A 208 -13.76 -10.52 -3.10
CA ILE A 208 -14.87 -11.17 -2.40
C ILE A 208 -14.38 -11.80 -1.09
N SER A 209 -13.21 -12.45 -1.10
CA SER A 209 -12.60 -12.98 0.13
C SER A 209 -12.24 -11.86 1.11
N LEU A 210 -11.72 -10.73 0.64
CA LEU A 210 -11.43 -9.56 1.48
C LEU A 210 -12.73 -8.96 2.04
N LYS A 211 -13.76 -8.82 1.20
CA LYS A 211 -15.09 -8.33 1.59
C LYS A 211 -15.75 -9.25 2.63
N ASN A 212 -15.66 -10.56 2.46
CA ASN A 212 -16.22 -11.53 3.41
C ASN A 212 -15.43 -11.54 4.72
N LEU A 213 -14.10 -11.49 4.65
CA LEU A 213 -13.23 -11.42 5.83
C LEU A 213 -13.49 -10.14 6.66
N LEU A 214 -13.73 -9.01 5.97
CA LEU A 214 -14.04 -7.74 6.61
C LEU A 214 -15.48 -7.67 7.12
N GLY A 215 -16.45 -8.28 6.42
CA GLY A 215 -17.83 -8.42 6.89
C GLY A 215 -17.94 -9.28 8.15
N ASP A 216 -17.21 -10.39 8.21
CA ASP A 216 -17.14 -11.26 9.39
C ASP A 216 -16.42 -10.58 10.56
N ALA A 217 -15.42 -9.72 10.28
CA ALA A 217 -14.77 -8.91 11.30
C ALA A 217 -15.68 -7.81 11.85
N ALA A 218 -16.45 -7.12 10.99
CA ALA A 218 -17.40 -6.09 11.41
C ALA A 218 -18.54 -6.67 12.26
N ASN A 219 -19.11 -7.81 11.86
CA ASN A 219 -20.14 -8.50 12.64
C ASN A 219 -19.62 -8.98 14.01
N LYS A 220 -18.36 -9.45 14.08
CA LYS A 220 -17.73 -9.85 15.35
C LYS A 220 -17.47 -8.68 16.29
N VAL A 221 -17.13 -7.50 15.77
CA VAL A 221 -16.97 -6.28 16.58
C VAL A 221 -18.32 -5.80 17.10
N GLU A 222 -19.37 -5.86 16.29
CA GLU A 222 -20.73 -5.48 16.68
C GLU A 222 -21.35 -6.44 17.72
N ASP A 223 -21.02 -7.74 17.63
CA ASP A 223 -21.40 -8.75 18.63
C ASP A 223 -20.59 -8.62 19.93
N TRP A 224 -19.33 -8.18 19.84
CA TRP A 224 -18.49 -7.86 21.00
C TRP A 224 -18.99 -6.62 21.76
N GLU A 225 -19.40 -5.56 21.05
CA GLU A 225 -19.98 -4.35 21.65
C GLU A 225 -21.33 -4.59 22.33
N LYS A 226 -22.08 -5.60 21.88
CA LYS A 226 -23.37 -6.02 22.47
C LYS A 226 -23.23 -6.99 23.65
N SER A 227 -22.04 -7.58 23.85
CA SER A 227 -21.78 -8.47 24.98
C SER A 227 -21.71 -7.67 26.30
N GLU A 228 -22.30 -8.20 27.38
CA GLU A 228 -22.50 -7.48 28.65
C GLU A 228 -21.21 -7.13 29.43
N GLU A 229 -20.02 -7.40 28.89
CA GLU A 229 -18.74 -7.19 29.57
C GLU A 229 -18.34 -5.69 29.67
N LEU A 230 -18.95 -4.81 28.88
CA LEU A 230 -18.68 -3.36 28.92
C LEU A 230 -19.49 -2.57 29.98
N LYS A 231 -20.45 -3.18 30.68
CA LYS A 231 -21.13 -2.51 31.82
C LYS A 231 -20.25 -2.41 33.06
N PHE A 232 -19.17 -3.21 33.14
CA PHE A 232 -18.29 -3.25 34.32
C PHE A 232 -17.22 -2.15 34.34
N PHE A 233 -16.82 -1.62 33.17
CA PHE A 233 -15.73 -0.64 33.07
C PHE A 233 -16.17 0.83 33.04
N LYS A 234 -17.48 1.11 32.97
CA LYS A 234 -18.00 2.50 32.96
C LYS A 234 -18.39 3.05 34.35
N ASN A 235 -18.27 2.25 35.41
CA ASN A 235 -18.55 2.69 36.79
C ASN A 235 -17.39 2.34 37.73
N LYS A 236 -16.26 3.03 37.60
CA LYS A 236 -15.30 3.25 38.69
C LYS A 236 -14.45 4.48 38.42
#